data_AF-A0A7S7TKZ6-F1
#
_entry.id   AF-A0A7S7TKZ6-F1
#
_cell.length_a   1.000
_cell.length_b   1.000
_cell.length_c   1.000
_cell.angle_alpha   90.00
_cell.angle_beta   90.00
_cell.angle_gamma   90.00
#
_symmetry.space_group_name_H-M   'P 1'
#
loop_
_entity.id
_entity.type
_entity.pdbx_description
1 polymer ?
#
loop_
_entity_poly.entity_id
_entity_poly.type
_entity_poly.pdbx_seq_one_letter_code
_entity_poly.pdbx_strand_id
1 'polypeptide(L)' 'MSRFVVHFMKDVLGGNGRQREVCQGLLEIDASSEGQATEMAKLKFCQEQSLCDWSLHADRIRIEPADLHVT' A
#
# COMPACT_ATOMS: atom_id res chain seq x y z
N MET A 1 -0.62 -13.39 -15.27
CA MET A 1 -0.46 -12.22 -14.38
C MET A 1 -0.56 -12.74 -12.97
N SER A 2 0.28 -12.25 -12.08
CA SER A 2 0.25 -12.62 -10.66
C SER A 2 -0.53 -11.55 -9.91
N ARG A 3 -1.22 -11.96 -8.85
CA ARG A 3 -1.96 -11.03 -7.99
C ARG A 3 -1.04 -10.58 -6.87
N PHE A 4 -1.01 -9.28 -6.62
CA PHE A 4 -0.24 -8.66 -5.56
C PHE A 4 -1.18 -7.90 -4.62
N VAL A 5 -0.91 -7.97 -3.33
CA VAL A 5 -1.57 -7.16 -2.31
C VAL A 5 -0.61 -6.03 -1.93
N VAL A 6 -1.06 -4.79 -2.09
CA VAL A 6 -0.28 -3.58 -1.84
C VAL A 6 -0.88 -2.82 -0.67
N HIS A 7 -0.07 -2.56 0.35
CA HIS A 7 -0.44 -1.81 1.54
C HIS A 7 0.27 -0.46 1.57
N PHE A 8 -0.50 0.60 1.79
CA PHE A 8 0.01 1.95 2.02
C PHE A 8 0.10 2.20 3.53
N MET A 9 1.32 2.23 4.06
CA MET A 9 1.58 2.30 5.50
C MET A 9 1.98 3.70 5.92
N LYS A 10 1.47 4.16 7.06
CA LYS A 10 1.82 5.44 7.68
C LYS A 10 2.21 5.24 9.13
N ASP A 11 3.27 5.90 9.55
CA ASP A 11 3.60 6.05 10.95
C ASP A 11 2.83 7.22 11.56
N VAL A 12 2.20 6.97 12.70
CA VAL A 12 1.48 7.98 13.47
C VAL A 12 1.94 7.95 14.92
N LEU A 13 2.08 9.13 15.51
CA LEU A 13 2.26 9.27 16.95
C LEU A 13 0.90 9.09 17.62
N GLY A 14 0.77 8.05 18.44
CA GLY A 14 -0.39 7.86 19.31
C GLY A 14 -0.43 8.91 20.43
N GLY A 15 -1.60 9.10 21.04
CA GLY A 15 -1.77 10.08 22.13
C GLY A 15 -0.92 9.84 23.39
N ASN A 16 -0.30 8.66 23.50
CA ASN A 16 0.68 8.32 24.55
C ASN A 16 2.14 8.57 24.13
N GLY A 17 2.38 9.24 23.00
CA GLY A 17 3.70 9.52 22.45
C GLY A 17 4.39 8.33 21.80
N ARG A 18 3.74 7.15 21.70
CA ARG A 18 4.31 5.99 21.00
C ARG A 18 3.98 6.04 19.51
N GLN A 19 4.97 5.76 18.68
CA GLN A 19 4.73 5.53 17.26
C GLN A 19 3.98 4.22 17.07
N ARG A 20 3.00 4.23 16.17
CA ARG A 20 2.36 3.03 15.64
C ARG A 20 2.26 3.16 14.13
N GLU A 21 2.38 2.02 13.46
CA GLU A 21 2.12 1.94 12.04
C GLU A 21 0.63 1.68 11.79
N VAL A 22 0.06 2.37 10.82
CA VAL A 22 -1.34 2.19 10.38
C VAL A 22 -1.40 1.97 8.89
N CYS A 23 -2.26 1.04 8.46
CA CYS A 23 -2.59 0.86 7.06
C CYS A 23 -3.61 1.93 6.65
N GLN A 24 -3.28 2.71 5.61
CA GLN A 24 -4.10 3.79 5.07
C GLN A 24 -4.95 3.31 3.88
N GLY A 25 -4.52 2.22 3.24
CA GLY A 25 -5.28 1.57 2.18
C GLY A 25 -4.63 0.26 1.77
N LEU A 26 -5.46 -0.63 1.24
CA LEU A 26 -5.08 -1.92 0.70
C LEU A 26 -5.64 -2.02 -0.72
N LEU A 27 -4.79 -2.41 -1.66
CA LEU A 27 -5.18 -2.63 -3.05
C LEU A 27 -4.68 -3.98 -3.53
N GLU A 28 -5.56 -4.70 -4.21
CA GLU A 28 -5.21 -5.92 -4.92
C GLU A 28 -5.04 -5.59 -6.41
N ILE A 29 -3.87 -5.95 -6.95
CA ILE A 29 -3.42 -5.57 -8.29
C ILE A 29 -2.93 -6.82 -9.02
N ASP A 30 -3.54 -7.10 -10.17
CA ASP A 30 -2.98 -8.06 -11.11
C ASP A 30 -1.89 -7.39 -11.95
N ALA A 31 -0.66 -7.91 -11.88
CA ALA A 31 0.48 -7.37 -12.62
C ALA A 31 1.46 -8.48 -13.04
N SER A 32 2.43 -8.12 -13.87
CA SER A 32 3.51 -9.02 -14.30
C SER A 32 4.72 -8.99 -13.36
N SER A 33 4.82 -8.00 -12.46
CA SER A 33 5.89 -7.87 -11.47
C SER A 33 5.47 -7.00 -10.29
N GLU A 34 6.19 -7.10 -9.17
CA GLU A 34 5.99 -6.24 -7.98
C GLU A 34 6.18 -4.75 -8.31
N GLY A 35 7.17 -4.41 -9.13
CA GLY A 35 7.40 -3.03 -9.56
C GLY A 35 6.22 -2.47 -10.35
N GLN A 36 5.67 -3.26 -11.29
CA GLN A 36 4.48 -2.85 -12.04
C GLN A 36 3.26 -2.73 -11.12
N ALA A 37 3.03 -3.69 -10.22
CA ALA A 37 1.94 -3.64 -9.26
C ALA A 37 2.04 -2.41 -8.34
N THR A 38 3.25 -2.05 -7.92
CA THR A 38 3.51 -0.87 -7.08
C THR A 38 3.12 0.43 -7.79
N GLU A 39 3.55 0.62 -9.04
CA GLU A 39 3.20 1.84 -9.80
C GLU A 39 1.70 1.92 -10.10
N MET A 40 1.07 0.80 -10.46
CA MET A 40 -0.38 0.75 -10.64
C MET A 40 -1.15 1.04 -9.35
N ALA A 41 -0.69 0.50 -8.21
CA ALA A 41 -1.29 0.75 -6.91
C ALA A 41 -1.19 2.22 -6.50
N LYS A 42 -0.06 2.89 -6.73
CA LYS A 42 0.10 4.32 -6.43
C LYS A 42 -0.95 5.16 -7.15
N LEU A 43 -1.10 4.94 -8.46
CA LEU A 43 -2.07 5.67 -9.29
C LEU A 43 -3.51 5.44 -8.79
N LYS A 44 -3.86 4.18 -8.52
CA LYS A 44 -5.20 3.82 -8.05
C LYS A 44 -5.49 4.36 -6.65
N PHE A 45 -4.52 4.29 -5.73
CA PHE A 45 -4.64 4.84 -4.38
C PHE A 45 -4.86 6.36 -4.42
N CYS A 46 -4.09 7.08 -5.23
CA CYS A 46 -4.30 8.51 -5.44
C CYS A 46 -5.69 8.82 -5.99
N GLN A 47 -6.18 8.04 -6.96
CA GLN A 47 -7.51 8.22 -7.52
C GLN A 47 -8.62 7.99 -6.48
N GLU A 48 -8.55 6.89 -5.71
CA GLU A 48 -9.57 6.55 -4.71
C GLU A 48 -9.58 7.53 -3.54
N GLN A 49 -8.42 8.06 -3.15
CA GLN A 49 -8.27 9.00 -2.05
C GLN A 49 -8.32 10.47 -2.48
N SER A 50 -8.52 10.74 -3.78
CA SER A 50 -8.49 12.10 -4.36
C SER A 50 -7.20 12.89 -4.04
N LEU A 51 -6.05 12.24 -4.20
CA LEU A 51 -4.73 12.78 -3.91
C LEU A 51 -3.95 13.07 -5.20
N CYS A 52 -3.08 14.07 -5.15
CA CYS A 52 -2.10 14.29 -6.22
C CYS A 52 -0.88 13.37 -6.10
N ASP A 53 -0.52 12.96 -4.88
CA ASP A 53 0.58 12.04 -4.61
C ASP A 53 0.26 11.15 -3.41
N TRP A 54 0.65 9.87 -3.50
CA TRP A 54 0.34 8.86 -2.48
C TRP A 54 1.06 9.14 -1.16
N SER A 55 2.25 9.77 -1.22
CA SER A 55 3.08 10.03 -0.05
C SER A 55 2.50 11.06 0.90
N LEU A 56 1.47 11.79 0.47
CA LEU A 56 0.70 12.69 1.35
C LEU A 56 -0.05 11.93 2.44
N HIS A 57 -0.44 10.68 2.17
CA HIS A 57 -1.20 9.85 3.10
C HIS A 57 -0.45 8.63 3.60
N ALA A 58 0.69 8.26 3.02
CA ALA A 58 1.47 7.11 3.47
C ALA A 58 2.97 7.37 3.36
N ASP A 59 3.75 6.76 4.25
CA ASP A 59 5.21 6.92 4.29
C ASP A 59 5.91 5.79 3.53
N ARG A 60 5.27 4.62 3.45
CA ARG A 60 5.84 3.39 2.87
C ARG A 60 4.80 2.58 2.13
N ILE A 61 5.29 1.76 1.20
CA ILE A 61 4.50 0.73 0.51
C ILE A 61 5.05 -0.64 0.91
N ARG A 62 4.16 -1.55 1.30
CA ARG A 62 4.46 -2.99 1.38
C ARG A 62 3.73 -3.69 0.25
N ILE A 63 4.39 -4.65 -0.38
CA ILE A 63 3.83 -5.44 -1.46
C ILE A 63 4.14 -6.91 -1.21
N GLU A 64 3.14 -7.74 -1.38
CA GLU A 64 3.24 -9.18 -1.18
C GLU A 64 2.51 -9.90 -2.32
N PRO A 65 3.05 -11.01 -2.85
CA PRO A 65 2.28 -11.88 -3.74
C PRO A 65 1.06 -12.43 -3.00
N ALA A 66 -0.13 -12.31 -3.58
CA ALA A 66 -1.37 -12.78 -2.94
C ALA A 66 -1.37 -14.30 -2.68
N ASP A 67 -0.62 -15.04 -3.50
CA ASP A 67 -0.49 -16.50 -3.42
C ASP A 67 0.47 -16.99 -2.31
N LEU A 68 1.13 -16.08 -1.57
CA LEU A 68 2.05 -16.46 -0.48
C LEU A 68 1.35 -16.78 0.86
N HIS A 69 0.04 -17.01 0.86
CA HIS A 69 -0.69 -17.57 2.01
C HIS A 69 -0.83 -19.09 1.89
N VAL A 70 0.27 -19.82 1.94
CA VAL A 70 0.28 -21.28 2.17
C VAL A 70 1.43 -21.64 3.10
N THR A 71 1.24 -21.51 4.42
CA THR A 71 1.31 -22.56 5.47
C THR A 71 1.23 -21.96 6.87
#